data_AF-A0A0K8Q8C0-F1
#
_entry.id   AF-A0A0K8Q8C0-F1
#
_cell.length_a   1.000
_cell.length_b   1.000
_cell.length_c   1.000
_cell.angle_alpha   90.00
_cell.angle_beta   90.00
_cell.angle_gamma   90.00
#
_symmetry.space_group_name_H-M   'P 1'
#
loop_
_entity.id
_entity.type
_entity.pdbx_description
1 polymer ?
#
loop_
_entity_poly.entity_id
_entity_poly.type
_entity_poly.pdbx_seq_one_letter_code
_entity_poly.pdbx_strand_id
1 'polypeptide(L)' 'MIQLPASYQEYLAGKSENIVNTVRPVLMQSAADRRYGVRVVVHPHDHQAHLDDTLPFGTVVEDID' A
#
# COMPACT_ATOMS: atom_id res chain seq x y z
N MET A 1 -9.63 15.52 4.09
CA MET A 1 -8.33 14.85 4.29
C MET A 1 -8.62 13.38 4.50
N ILE A 2 -8.13 12.49 3.63
CA ILE A 2 -8.32 11.04 3.80
C ILE A 2 -7.22 10.58 4.75
N GLN A 3 -7.61 10.16 5.95
CA GLN A 3 -6.67 9.62 6.93
C GLN A 3 -6.44 8.14 6.61
N LEU A 4 -5.18 7.75 6.50
CA LEU A 4 -4.81 6.35 6.31
C LEU A 4 -5.18 5.54 7.56
N PRO A 5 -5.74 4.33 7.42
CA PRO A 5 -5.97 3.44 8.55
C PRO A 5 -4.65 3.09 9.25
N ALA A 6 -4.74 2.69 10.53
CA ALA A 6 -3.57 2.36 11.35
C ALA A 6 -2.69 1.30 10.67
N SER A 7 -3.27 0.24 10.11
CA SER A 7 -2.53 -0.81 9.40
C SER A 7 -1.67 -0.30 8.26
N TYR A 8 -2.10 0.74 7.54
CA TYR A 8 -1.30 1.32 6.46
C TYR A 8 -0.15 2.17 7.01
N GLN A 9 -0.39 2.90 8.10
CA GLN A 9 0.68 3.64 8.77
C GLN A 9 1.73 2.71 9.38
N GLU A 10 1.30 1.59 9.97
CA GLU A 10 2.18 0.55 10.49
C GLU A 10 3.00 -0.10 9.37
N TYR A 11 2.39 -0.39 8.21
CA TYR A 11 3.14 -0.89 7.06
C TYR A 11 4.20 0.10 6.56
N LEU A 12 3.89 1.40 6.56
CA LEU A 12 4.84 2.45 6.17
C LEU A 12 5.92 2.69 7.24
N ALA A 13 5.63 2.37 8.50
CA ALA A 13 6.56 2.54 9.62
C ALA A 13 7.73 1.56 9.50
N GLY A 14 8.88 2.08 9.04
CA GLY A 14 10.10 1.29 8.83
C GLY A 14 10.42 1.02 7.35
N LYS A 15 9.58 1.48 6.41
CA LYS A 15 9.90 1.47 4.98
C LYS A 15 10.72 2.71 4.61
N SER A 16 11.58 2.56 3.60
CA SER A 16 12.36 3.68 3.07
C SER A 16 11.46 4.73 2.43
N GLU A 17 11.86 6.00 2.48
CA GLU A 17 11.07 7.11 1.93
C GLU A 17 10.70 6.92 0.46
N ASN A 18 11.56 6.28 -0.33
CA ASN A 18 11.28 5.96 -1.74
C ASN A 18 10.06 5.04 -1.89
N ILE A 19 9.98 3.99 -1.06
CA ILE A 19 8.82 3.08 -1.00
C ILE A 19 7.59 3.86 -0.57
N VAL A 20 7.73 4.62 0.53
CA VAL A 20 6.60 5.36 1.11
C VAL A 20 6.01 6.31 0.06
N ASN A 21 6.83 7.07 -0.66
CA ASN A 21 6.35 7.97 -1.70
C ASN A 21 5.66 7.25 -2.87
N THR A 22 6.09 6.03 -3.19
CA THR A 22 5.51 5.21 -4.26
C THR A 22 4.20 4.55 -3.85
N VAL A 23 4.13 4.01 -2.63
CA VAL A 23 2.98 3.23 -2.14
C VAL A 23 1.89 4.12 -1.54
N ARG A 24 2.25 5.27 -0.95
CA ARG A 24 1.32 6.23 -0.33
C ARG A 24 0.15 6.66 -1.23
N PRO A 25 0.32 7.04 -2.51
CA PRO A 25 -0.83 7.39 -3.36
C PRO A 25 -1.81 6.23 -3.51
N VAL A 26 -1.33 4.99 -3.60
CA VAL A 26 -2.16 3.78 -3.73
C VAL A 26 -2.91 3.48 -2.42
N LEU A 27 -2.25 3.60 -1.27
CA LEU A 27 -2.90 3.46 0.04
C LEU A 27 -3.98 4.52 0.25
N MET A 28 -3.73 5.76 -0.19
CA MET A 28 -4.73 6.82 -0.16
C MET A 28 -5.91 6.53 -1.07
N GLN A 29 -5.67 5.97 -2.26
CA GLN A 29 -6.73 5.54 -3.18
C GLN A 29 -7.56 4.40 -2.57
N SER A 30 -6.91 3.39 -1.98
CA SER A 30 -7.58 2.31 -1.23
C SER A 30 -8.44 2.86 -0.09
N ALA A 31 -7.91 3.82 0.68
CA ALA A 31 -8.62 4.47 1.77
C ALA A 31 -9.77 5.38 1.30
N ALA A 32 -9.71 5.90 0.07
CA ALA A 32 -10.80 6.63 -0.56
C ALA A 32 -11.92 5.67 -0.97
N ASP A 33 -11.57 4.54 -1.60
CA ASP A 33 -12.52 3.56 -2.12
C ASP A 33 -13.14 2.70 -1.00
N ARG A 34 -12.39 2.46 0.09
CA ARG A 34 -12.75 1.65 1.26
C ARG A 34 -13.29 0.25 0.90
N ARG A 35 -12.84 -0.28 -0.23
CA ARG A 35 -13.26 -1.58 -0.77
C ARG A 35 -12.12 -2.58 -0.86
N TYR A 36 -11.00 -2.16 -1.44
CA TYR A 36 -9.91 -3.04 -1.82
C TYR A 36 -8.66 -2.79 -0.97
N GLY A 37 -7.89 -3.85 -0.73
CA GLY A 37 -6.58 -3.77 -0.10
C GLY A 37 -5.50 -3.27 -1.07
N VAL A 38 -4.25 -3.29 -0.62
CA VAL A 38 -3.09 -2.89 -1.42
C VAL A 38 -2.10 -4.04 -1.49
N ARG A 39 -1.64 -4.35 -2.70
CA ARG A 39 -0.51 -5.25 -2.92
C ARG A 39 0.70 -4.45 -3.37
N VAL A 40 1.81 -4.67 -2.69
CA VAL A 40 3.10 -4.09 -3.00
C VAL A 40 4.00 -5.20 -3.51
N VAL A 41 4.42 -5.10 -4.77
CA VAL A 41 5.36 -6.04 -5.40
C VAL A 41 6.72 -5.36 -5.45
N VAL A 42 7.69 -5.99 -4.82
CA VAL A 42 9.08 -5.53 -4.76
C VAL A 42 9.83 -6.24 -5.87
N HIS A 43 10.19 -5.50 -6.91
CA HIS A 43 11.10 -5.97 -7.94
C HIS A 43 12.53 -5.49 -7.60
N PRO A 44 13.58 -6.20 -8.05
CA PRO A 44 14.95 -5.81 -7.77
C PRO A 44 15.33 -4.43 -8.33
N HIS A 45 14.59 -3.90 -9.30
CA HIS A 45 14.83 -2.61 -9.95
C HIS A 45 13.70 -1.58 -9.74
N ASP A 46 12.54 -2.00 -9.23
CA ASP A 46 11.35 -1.15 -9.13
C ASP A 46 10.43 -1.60 -7.99
N HIS A 47 9.56 -0.71 -7.51
CA HIS A 47 8.54 -1.04 -6.52
C HIS A 47 7.18 -0.68 -7.07
N GLN A 48 6.31 -1.68 -7.21
CA GLN A 48 4.98 -1.48 -7.74
C GLN A 48 3.95 -1.64 -6.63
N ALA A 49 3.10 -0.63 -6.44
CA ALA A 49 1.92 -0.73 -5.59
C ALA A 49 0.65 -0.65 -6.43
N HIS A 50 -0.32 -1.50 -6.14
CA HIS A 50 -1.63 -1.46 -6.79
C HIS A 50 -2.74 -1.86 -5.82
N LEU A 51 -3.97 -1.44 -6.15
CA LEU A 51 -5.16 -1.94 -5.46
C LEU A 51 -5.40 -3.37 -5.88
N ASP A 52 -5.67 -4.22 -4.91
CA ASP A 52 -5.95 -5.63 -5.13
C ASP A 52 -7.36 -5.93 -4.61
N ASP A 53 -8.25 -6.34 -5.51
CA ASP A 53 -9.65 -6.61 -5.17
C ASP A 53 -9.85 -7.94 -4.45
N THR A 54 -8.84 -8.81 -4.45
CA THR A 54 -8.83 -10.05 -3.67
C THR A 54 -8.49 -9.81 -2.20
N LEU A 55 -7.92 -8.63 -1.89
CA LEU A 55 -7.60 -8.22 -0.52
C LEU A 55 -8.70 -7.31 0.04
N PRO A 56 -9.15 -7.54 1.28
CA PRO A 56 -10.10 -6.63 1.92
C PRO A 56 -9.42 -5.29 2.23
N PHE A 57 -10.23 -4.23 2.25
CA PHE A 57 -9.77 -2.91 2.68
C PHE A 57 -9.09 -2.95 4.05
N GLY A 58 -7.95 -2.26 4.18
CA GLY A 58 -7.14 -2.26 5.40
C GLY A 58 -6.05 -3.33 5.40
N THR A 59 -6.00 -4.20 4.38
CA THR A 59 -4.93 -5.19 4.20
C THR A 59 -3.86 -4.68 3.24
N VAL A 60 -2.61 -4.75 3.65
CA VAL A 60 -1.44 -4.57 2.78
C VAL A 60 -0.67 -5.87 2.73
N VAL A 61 -0.41 -6.38 1.53
CA VAL A 61 0.47 -7.54 1.33
C VAL A 61 1.68 -7.08 0.54
N GLU A 62 2.85 -7.49 1.02
CA GLU A 62 4.11 -7.33 0.29
C GLU A 62 4.48 -8.66 -0.34
N ASP A 63 4.78 -8.61 -1.63
CA ASP A 63 5.18 -9.73 -2.47
C ASP A 63 6.56 -9.43 -3.06
N ILE A 64 7.39 -10.45 -3.21
CA ILE A 64 8.74 -10.32 -3.78
C ILE A 64 8.78 -11.22 -5.01
N ASP A 65 9.07 -10.61 -6.16
CA ASP A 65 9.25 -11.30 -7.44
C ASP A 65 10.72 -11.72 -7.66
#